data_AF-A0A414NE96-F1
#
_entry.id   AF-A0A414NE96-F1
#
_cell.length_a   1.000
_cell.length_b   1.000
_cell.length_c   1.000
_cell.angle_alpha   90.00
_cell.angle_beta   90.00
_cell.angle_gamma   90.00
#
_symmetry.space_group_name_H-M   'P 1'
#
loop_
_entity.id
_entity.type
_entity.pdbx_description
1 polymer ?
#
loop_
_entity_poly.entity_id
_entity_poly.type
_entity_poly.pdbx_seq_one_letter_code
_entity_poly.pdbx_strand_id
1 'polypeptide(L)'
;MADEKKQDSVDVEVVDRVDADCDEQALQVAEQAMNGAGEPAFEDEPEFEEDLEDDSEDSLTYSNGVIEKIVAMATREVPHVLGMKGNLMHLVQETFGAENLTKGVTVEVTDDNRVIVNISVIIEYGCYAPAIFEDVKECVTERLTAMTGLEVAGINLRIEDVVTREEYEASRKRHAEDDE
;
A
#
# COMPACT_ATOMS: atom_id res chain seq x y z
N MET A 1 50.58 24.90 30.63
CA MET A 1 50.77 25.42 29.26
C MET A 1 49.41 25.97 28.85
N ALA A 2 49.39 27.24 28.43
CA ALA A 2 48.22 28.10 28.41
C ALA A 2 47.22 27.73 27.31
N ASP A 3 45.93 27.77 27.65
CA ASP A 3 44.80 27.65 26.75
C ASP A 3 44.29 29.07 26.46
N GLU A 4 44.52 29.57 25.25
CA GLU A 4 44.22 30.94 24.83
C GLU A 4 42.87 30.95 24.10
N LYS A 5 41.87 31.47 24.81
CA LYS A 5 40.50 31.65 24.32
C LYS A 5 40.46 32.89 23.42
N LYS A 6 40.34 32.70 22.10
CA LYS A 6 40.10 33.81 21.15
C LYS A 6 38.67 33.73 20.63
N GLN A 7 37.94 34.78 20.95
CA GLN A 7 36.55 35.05 20.62
C GLN A 7 36.57 35.97 19.40
N ASP A 8 36.01 35.52 18.28
CA ASP A 8 35.86 36.35 17.09
C ASP A 8 34.37 36.53 16.81
N SER A 9 33.90 37.73 17.11
CA SER A 9 32.58 38.27 16.83
C SER A 9 32.68 39.14 15.58
N VAL A 10 31.90 38.84 14.55
CA VAL A 10 31.71 39.73 13.41
C VAL A 10 30.21 39.86 13.15
N ASP A 11 29.65 40.95 13.66
CA ASP A 11 28.47 41.62 13.09
C ASP A 11 28.90 42.39 11.82
N VAL A 12 27.99 42.51 10.83
CA VAL A 12 27.64 43.75 10.10
C VAL A 12 26.60 43.46 9.00
N GLU A 13 25.41 43.98 9.25
CA GLU A 13 24.46 44.75 8.41
C GLU A 13 24.16 44.40 6.93
N VAL A 14 22.86 44.10 6.69
CA VAL A 14 21.85 44.78 5.82
C VAL A 14 22.43 45.72 4.73
N VAL A 15 22.04 45.69 3.45
CA VAL A 15 20.75 46.10 2.84
C VAL A 15 20.75 45.65 1.36
N ASP A 16 19.60 45.32 0.78
CA ASP A 16 19.12 46.11 -0.36
C ASP A 16 17.60 45.98 -0.55
N ARG A 17 17.00 47.13 -0.84
CA ARG A 17 15.58 47.35 -1.12
C ARG A 17 15.39 47.21 -2.62
N VAL A 18 14.30 46.58 -3.05
CA VAL A 18 13.72 46.92 -4.35
C VAL A 18 12.24 47.20 -4.14
N ASP A 19 11.94 48.49 -4.01
CA ASP A 19 10.64 49.09 -4.27
C ASP A 19 10.48 49.24 -5.80
N ALA A 20 9.33 48.83 -6.35
CA ALA A 20 8.76 49.27 -7.64
C ALA A 20 7.40 48.55 -7.77
N ASP A 21 6.30 49.14 -7.30
CA ASP A 21 5.47 50.18 -7.93
C ASP A 21 4.14 49.57 -8.40
N CYS A 22 3.08 50.17 -7.90
CA CYS A 22 1.68 49.82 -8.06
C CYS A 22 1.08 50.86 -9.01
N ASP A 23 0.59 50.45 -10.18
CA ASP A 23 -0.12 51.35 -11.08
C ASP A 23 -1.48 50.76 -11.47
N GLU A 24 -2.49 51.28 -10.77
CA GLU A 24 -3.90 51.17 -11.11
C GLU A 24 -4.33 52.50 -11.74
N GLN A 25 -5.09 52.43 -12.84
CA GLN A 25 -5.97 53.45 -13.44
C GLN A 25 -5.44 54.36 -14.58
N ALA A 26 -5.98 54.13 -15.78
CA ALA A 26 -6.49 55.20 -16.66
C ALA A 26 -7.58 54.68 -17.62
N LEU A 27 -8.75 55.33 -17.56
CA LEU A 27 -9.97 55.07 -18.33
C LEU A 27 -9.91 55.54 -19.80
N GLN A 28 -10.64 54.81 -20.65
CA GLN A 28 -11.50 55.21 -21.78
C GLN A 28 -11.03 56.22 -22.85
N VAL A 29 -11.08 55.78 -24.12
CA VAL A 29 -11.60 56.62 -25.21
C VAL A 29 -12.30 55.80 -26.31
N ALA A 30 -13.48 56.30 -26.70
CA ALA A 30 -14.14 56.21 -28.01
C ALA A 30 -14.95 54.95 -28.38
N GLU A 31 -16.21 55.04 -27.98
CA GLU A 31 -17.41 54.41 -28.54
C GLU A 31 -17.72 54.92 -29.99
N GLN A 32 -18.45 54.09 -30.76
CA GLN A 32 -19.40 54.39 -31.86
C GLN A 32 -18.97 54.24 -33.35
N ALA A 33 -19.59 53.23 -33.99
CA ALA A 33 -20.51 53.32 -35.15
C ALA A 33 -20.30 52.11 -36.10
N MET A 34 -21.08 51.03 -35.93
CA MET A 34 -22.27 50.70 -36.72
C MET A 34 -22.07 50.69 -38.24
N ASN A 35 -22.17 49.49 -38.84
CA ASN A 35 -23.05 49.20 -39.98
C ASN A 35 -22.92 47.74 -40.42
N GLY A 36 -24.06 47.05 -40.59
CA GLY A 36 -24.12 45.83 -41.37
C GLY A 36 -25.15 44.82 -40.90
N ALA A 37 -26.43 45.12 -41.16
CA ALA A 37 -27.52 44.17 -41.04
C ALA A 37 -27.31 42.94 -41.95
N GLY A 38 -27.72 41.78 -41.45
CA GLY A 38 -27.75 40.53 -42.21
C GLY A 38 -27.93 39.34 -41.29
N GLU A 39 -29.14 39.14 -40.78
CA GLU A 39 -29.59 37.82 -40.35
C GLU A 39 -29.56 36.87 -41.55
N PRO A 40 -28.96 35.68 -41.41
CA PRO A 40 -29.62 34.49 -41.90
C PRO A 40 -30.13 33.72 -40.68
N ALA A 41 -31.44 33.48 -40.68
CA ALA A 41 -32.03 32.40 -39.91
C ALA A 41 -31.31 31.09 -40.29
N PHE A 42 -30.50 30.56 -39.38
CA PHE A 42 -29.98 29.20 -39.47
C PHE A 42 -30.91 28.35 -38.62
N GLU A 43 -31.70 27.54 -39.31
CA GLU A 43 -32.70 26.62 -38.78
C GLU A 43 -32.01 25.51 -37.98
N ASP A 44 -32.55 25.22 -36.79
CA ASP A 44 -32.37 24.02 -35.96
C ASP A 44 -31.02 23.27 -36.09
N GLU A 45 -30.01 23.69 -35.32
CA GLU A 45 -29.01 22.73 -34.84
C GLU A 45 -29.57 22.11 -33.54
N PRO A 46 -29.81 20.80 -33.46
CA PRO A 46 -30.18 20.19 -32.19
C PRO A 46 -29.00 20.39 -31.23
N GLU A 47 -29.24 21.15 -30.15
CA GLU A 47 -28.37 21.15 -28.98
C GLU A 47 -28.30 19.71 -28.49
N PHE A 48 -27.20 19.04 -28.82
CA PHE A 48 -26.92 17.70 -28.33
C PHE A 48 -26.52 17.86 -26.86
N GLU A 49 -27.52 18.03 -25.99
CA GLU A 49 -27.36 17.90 -24.54
C GLU A 49 -27.07 16.42 -24.28
N GLU A 50 -25.78 16.06 -24.33
CA GLU A 50 -25.32 14.84 -23.67
C GLU A 50 -25.38 15.07 -22.16
N ASP A 51 -26.59 15.03 -21.60
CA ASP A 51 -26.80 14.74 -20.18
C ASP A 51 -26.40 13.28 -19.95
N LEU A 52 -25.10 13.03 -19.95
CA LEU A 52 -24.52 11.83 -19.38
C LEU A 52 -24.27 12.13 -17.90
N GLU A 53 -25.35 12.11 -17.12
CA GLU A 53 -25.25 11.84 -15.69
C GLU A 53 -24.69 10.41 -15.52
N ASP A 54 -23.36 10.29 -15.53
CA ASP A 54 -22.66 9.05 -15.17
C ASP A 54 -22.63 8.95 -13.64
N ASP A 55 -23.78 8.66 -13.04
CA ASP A 55 -23.89 8.27 -11.63
C ASP A 55 -23.46 6.80 -11.46
N SER A 56 -22.22 6.50 -11.85
CA SER A 56 -21.62 5.19 -11.59
C SER A 56 -21.14 5.14 -10.12
N GLU A 57 -21.95 4.51 -9.26
CA GLU A 57 -21.52 4.15 -7.89
C GLU A 57 -20.57 2.94 -7.93
N ASP A 58 -19.34 3.15 -8.40
CA ASP A 58 -18.30 2.11 -8.41
C ASP A 58 -17.82 1.81 -6.98
N SER A 59 -17.66 0.52 -6.65
CA SER A 59 -17.11 0.06 -5.37
C SER A 59 -16.04 -1.00 -5.55
N LEU A 60 -14.97 -0.90 -4.75
CA LEU A 60 -13.85 -1.85 -4.73
C LEU A 60 -13.81 -2.54 -3.37
N THR A 61 -14.07 -3.85 -3.37
CA THR A 61 -14.01 -4.69 -2.16
C THR A 61 -13.05 -5.85 -2.38
N TYR A 62 -12.25 -6.18 -1.36
CA TYR A 62 -11.35 -7.33 -1.39
C TYR A 62 -11.95 -8.51 -0.62
N SER A 63 -11.94 -9.69 -1.22
CA SER A 63 -12.25 -10.92 -0.49
C SER A 63 -11.16 -11.22 0.53
N ASN A 64 -11.54 -11.72 1.71
CA ASN A 64 -10.57 -12.12 2.76
C ASN A 64 -9.48 -13.06 2.23
N GLY A 65 -9.84 -14.03 1.38
CA GLY A 65 -8.87 -14.95 0.78
C GLY A 65 -7.80 -14.29 -0.10
N VAL A 66 -8.09 -13.14 -0.71
CA VAL A 66 -7.10 -12.37 -1.47
C VAL A 66 -6.10 -11.71 -0.52
N ILE A 67 -6.59 -11.10 0.57
CA ILE A 67 -5.75 -10.47 1.59
C ILE A 67 -4.87 -11.53 2.26
N GLU A 68 -5.45 -12.66 2.65
CA GLU A 68 -4.73 -13.81 3.19
C GLU A 68 -3.64 -14.30 2.24
N LYS A 69 -3.92 -14.33 0.93
CA LYS A 69 -2.95 -14.76 -0.08
C LYS A 69 -1.77 -13.80 -0.18
N ILE A 70 -2.02 -12.49 -0.13
CA ILE A 70 -0.97 -11.47 -0.15
C ILE A 70 -0.09 -11.62 1.10
N VAL A 71 -0.69 -11.71 2.29
CA VAL A 71 0.03 -11.91 3.56
C VAL A 71 0.86 -13.19 3.52
N ALA A 72 0.29 -14.29 3.02
CA ALA A 72 0.95 -15.58 2.91
C ALA A 72 2.17 -15.51 1.97
N MET A 73 2.09 -14.75 0.88
CA MET A 73 3.23 -14.54 -0.01
C MET A 73 4.28 -13.65 0.64
N ALA A 74 3.88 -12.50 1.21
CA ALA A 74 4.78 -11.56 1.89
C ALA A 74 5.57 -12.25 3.01
N THR A 75 4.89 -13.03 3.85
CA THR A 75 5.50 -13.78 4.96
C THR A 75 6.57 -14.77 4.47
N ARG A 76 6.44 -15.32 3.25
CA ARG A 76 7.41 -16.24 2.65
C ARG A 76 8.63 -15.54 2.06
N GLU A 77 8.56 -14.24 1.82
CA GLU A 77 9.70 -13.44 1.37
C GLU A 77 10.69 -13.16 2.52
N VAL A 78 10.20 -13.25 3.77
CA VAL A 78 10.99 -12.97 4.97
C VAL A 78 12.01 -14.08 5.24
N PRO A 79 13.28 -13.75 5.47
CA PRO A 79 14.31 -14.74 5.78
C PRO A 79 13.99 -15.52 7.05
N HIS A 80 14.46 -16.76 7.12
CA HIS A 80 14.28 -17.67 8.27
C HIS A 80 12.84 -18.11 8.56
N VAL A 81 11.85 -17.60 7.85
CA VAL A 81 10.49 -18.17 7.83
C VAL A 81 10.51 -19.36 6.87
N LEU A 82 10.40 -20.57 7.41
CA LEU A 82 10.44 -21.79 6.61
C LEU A 82 9.08 -22.07 5.97
N GLY A 83 8.00 -21.80 6.68
CA GLY A 83 6.65 -21.94 6.15
C GLY A 83 5.56 -21.57 7.16
N MET A 84 4.31 -21.82 6.77
CA MET A 84 3.12 -21.55 7.59
C MET A 84 2.33 -22.84 7.84
N LYS A 85 1.62 -22.88 8.98
CA LYS A 85 0.81 -24.04 9.38
C LYS A 85 -0.41 -24.19 8.48
N GLY A 86 -0.34 -25.14 7.56
CA GLY A 86 -1.38 -25.34 6.56
C GLY A 86 -0.87 -25.98 5.28
N ASN A 87 0.38 -25.67 4.94
CA ASN A 87 1.09 -26.33 3.85
C ASN A 87 1.55 -27.76 4.20
N LEU A 88 1.38 -28.18 5.46
CA LEU A 88 1.70 -29.54 5.97
C LEU A 88 0.46 -30.44 6.13
N MET A 89 -0.74 -29.86 6.33
CA MET A 89 -1.97 -30.63 6.58
C MET A 89 -2.72 -31.05 5.30
N HIS A 90 -2.19 -30.69 4.14
CA HIS A 90 -2.81 -30.99 2.86
C HIS A 90 -2.76 -32.47 2.45
N LEU A 91 -2.10 -33.32 3.25
CA LEU A 91 -1.89 -34.73 2.92
C LEU A 91 -2.75 -35.72 3.71
N VAL A 92 -3.56 -35.29 4.68
CA VAL A 92 -4.26 -36.24 5.57
C VAL A 92 -5.78 -36.32 5.37
N GLN A 93 -6.36 -35.55 4.46
CA GLN A 93 -7.79 -35.67 4.17
C GLN A 93 -8.06 -35.35 2.70
N GLU A 94 -8.02 -36.41 1.90
CA GLU A 94 -8.81 -36.54 0.68
C GLU A 94 -10.20 -35.89 0.86
N THR A 95 -10.75 -35.28 -0.19
CA THR A 95 -12.10 -34.68 -0.28
C THR A 95 -12.37 -33.43 0.59
N PHE A 96 -12.02 -32.23 0.10
CA PHE A 96 -12.93 -31.06 -0.04
C PHE A 96 -12.16 -29.81 -0.49
N GLY A 97 -12.49 -29.27 -1.67
CA GLY A 97 -12.42 -27.84 -1.97
C GLY A 97 -11.03 -27.22 -2.22
N ALA A 98 -10.89 -26.57 -3.37
CA ALA A 98 -9.69 -25.86 -3.80
C ALA A 98 -9.46 -24.56 -3.00
N GLU A 99 -8.83 -24.58 -1.81
CA GLU A 99 -8.66 -23.32 -1.03
C GLU A 99 -7.64 -23.34 0.14
N ASN A 100 -6.51 -24.03 0.01
CA ASN A 100 -5.64 -24.26 1.19
C ASN A 100 -4.22 -23.66 1.10
N LEU A 101 -4.00 -22.68 0.22
CA LEU A 101 -2.74 -21.90 0.22
C LEU A 101 -2.70 -20.82 1.31
N THR A 102 -3.83 -20.58 1.99
CA THR A 102 -4.00 -19.56 3.05
C THR A 102 -4.05 -20.15 4.46
N LYS A 103 -4.02 -21.49 4.59
CA LYS A 103 -4.02 -22.16 5.89
C LYS A 103 -2.81 -21.70 6.71
N GLY A 104 -3.08 -21.13 7.88
CA GLY A 104 -2.08 -20.54 8.77
C GLY A 104 -2.09 -19.02 8.81
N VAL A 105 -2.89 -18.38 7.93
CA VAL A 105 -3.18 -16.95 7.96
C VAL A 105 -4.68 -16.78 8.14
N THR A 106 -5.09 -15.87 9.02
CA THR A 106 -6.49 -15.47 9.18
C THR A 106 -6.54 -13.96 9.23
N VAL A 107 -7.43 -13.40 8.42
CA VAL A 107 -7.55 -11.95 8.27
C VAL A 107 -8.95 -11.52 8.70
N GLU A 108 -8.99 -10.46 9.50
CA GLU A 108 -10.23 -9.79 9.90
C GLU A 108 -10.19 -8.34 9.41
N VAL A 109 -11.19 -7.96 8.62
CA VAL A 109 -11.36 -6.60 8.10
C VAL A 109 -12.43 -5.91 8.94
N THR A 110 -12.12 -4.69 9.39
CA THR A 110 -13.04 -3.81 10.13
C THR A 110 -13.64 -2.77 9.18
N ASP A 111 -14.79 -2.20 9.54
CA ASP A 111 -15.52 -1.21 8.74
C ASP A 111 -14.68 0.03 8.35
N ASP A 112 -13.66 0.39 9.13
CA ASP A 112 -12.77 1.53 8.87
C ASP A 112 -11.59 1.23 7.90
N ASN A 113 -11.73 0.26 6.98
CA ASN A 113 -10.64 -0.22 6.10
C ASN A 113 -9.38 -0.71 6.85
N ARG A 114 -9.56 -1.09 8.11
CA ARG A 114 -8.48 -1.57 8.97
C ARG A 114 -8.45 -3.08 9.00
N VAL A 115 -7.25 -3.65 8.93
CA VAL A 115 -7.04 -5.08 8.83
C VAL A 115 -6.23 -5.58 10.02
N ILE A 116 -6.73 -6.63 10.67
CA ILE A 116 -6.01 -7.39 11.69
C ILE A 116 -5.61 -8.73 11.09
N VAL A 117 -4.31 -9.04 11.16
CA VAL A 117 -3.72 -10.21 10.54
C VAL A 117 -3.18 -11.15 11.61
N ASN A 118 -3.62 -12.40 11.57
CA ASN A 118 -3.10 -13.47 12.42
C ASN A 118 -2.31 -14.45 11.57
N ILE A 119 -1.06 -14.70 11.91
CA ILE A 119 -0.12 -15.50 11.12
C ILE A 119 0.50 -16.56 12.02
N SER A 120 0.52 -17.81 11.56
CA SER A 120 1.15 -18.95 12.24
C SER A 120 2.30 -19.50 11.39
N VAL A 121 3.53 -19.34 11.88
CA VAL A 121 4.77 -19.64 11.14
C VAL A 121 5.62 -20.71 11.81
N ILE A 122 6.43 -21.37 10.99
CA ILE A 122 7.53 -22.25 11.39
C ILE A 122 8.82 -21.51 11.04
N ILE A 123 9.72 -21.39 12.01
CA ILE A 123 10.97 -20.64 11.85
C ILE A 123 12.18 -21.57 11.87
N GLU A 124 13.28 -21.08 11.29
CA GLU A 124 14.55 -21.79 11.22
C GLU A 124 15.24 -21.87 12.59
N TYR A 125 15.81 -23.04 12.94
CA TYR A 125 16.55 -23.17 14.18
C TYR A 125 17.75 -22.21 14.24
N GLY A 126 17.93 -21.56 15.39
CA GLY A 126 19.06 -20.65 15.66
C GLY A 126 18.81 -19.18 15.32
N CYS A 127 17.58 -18.81 14.94
CA CYS A 127 17.20 -17.42 14.68
C CYS A 127 16.63 -16.69 15.92
N TYR A 128 16.59 -15.36 15.87
CA TYR A 128 15.98 -14.52 16.92
C TYR A 128 14.54 -14.18 16.55
N ALA A 129 13.57 -14.83 17.19
CA ALA A 129 12.15 -14.69 16.86
C ALA A 129 11.62 -13.23 16.89
N PRO A 130 12.02 -12.35 17.82
CA PRO A 130 11.56 -10.96 17.79
C PRO A 130 12.07 -10.16 16.58
N ALA A 131 13.26 -10.48 16.04
CA ALA A 131 13.71 -9.84 14.79
C ALA A 131 12.85 -10.28 13.62
N ILE A 132 12.57 -11.58 13.51
CA ILE A 132 11.66 -12.12 12.49
C ILE A 132 10.28 -11.48 12.59
N PHE A 133 9.77 -11.25 13.80
CA PHE A 133 8.49 -10.57 13.98
C PHE A 133 8.48 -9.16 13.36
N GLU A 134 9.52 -8.37 13.61
CA GLU A 134 9.63 -7.03 13.01
C GLU A 134 9.78 -7.11 11.49
N ASP A 135 10.57 -8.04 10.98
CA ASP A 135 10.74 -8.25 9.53
C ASP A 135 9.42 -8.66 8.85
N VAL A 136 8.66 -9.59 9.45
CA VAL A 136 7.33 -10.01 8.97
C VAL A 136 6.37 -8.84 9.00
N LYS A 137 6.36 -8.07 10.09
CA LYS A 137 5.47 -6.93 10.25
C LYS A 137 5.73 -5.87 9.17
N GLU A 138 6.99 -5.49 8.96
CA GLU A 138 7.36 -4.52 7.93
C GLU A 138 6.97 -5.02 6.53
N CYS A 139 7.34 -6.25 6.18
CA CYS A 139 7.05 -6.82 4.88
C CYS A 139 5.54 -6.94 4.61
N VAL A 140 4.75 -7.44 5.57
CA VAL A 140 3.31 -7.60 5.41
C VAL A 140 2.61 -6.25 5.31
N THR A 141 2.98 -5.27 6.14
CA THR A 141 2.40 -3.92 6.07
C THR A 141 2.72 -3.24 4.74
N GLU A 142 3.98 -3.31 4.28
CA GLU A 142 4.36 -2.74 2.99
C GLU A 142 3.56 -3.37 1.85
N ARG A 143 3.53 -4.71 1.77
CA ARG A 143 2.86 -5.43 0.68
C ARG A 143 1.35 -5.21 0.66
N LEU A 144 0.69 -5.25 1.82
CA LEU A 144 -0.75 -5.01 1.90
C LEU A 144 -1.11 -3.59 1.50
N THR A 145 -0.46 -2.59 2.09
CA THR A 145 -0.76 -1.19 1.76
C THR A 145 -0.43 -0.87 0.29
N ALA A 146 0.67 -1.41 -0.25
CA ALA A 146 1.04 -1.19 -1.64
C ALA A 146 0.06 -1.83 -2.65
N MET A 147 -0.55 -2.96 -2.33
CA MET A 147 -1.45 -3.69 -3.24
C MET A 147 -2.92 -3.34 -3.07
N THR A 148 -3.37 -3.03 -1.85
CA THR A 148 -4.80 -2.86 -1.54
C THR A 148 -5.14 -1.50 -0.96
N GLY A 149 -4.16 -0.70 -0.55
CA GLY A 149 -4.40 0.56 0.14
C GLY A 149 -5.01 0.41 1.55
N LEU A 150 -5.15 -0.80 2.06
CA LEU A 150 -5.70 -1.06 3.39
C LEU A 150 -4.68 -0.73 4.48
N GLU A 151 -5.18 -0.25 5.62
CA GLU A 151 -4.36 0.01 6.80
C GLU A 151 -4.27 -1.22 7.69
N VAL A 152 -3.07 -1.61 8.08
CA VAL A 152 -2.88 -2.74 9.01
C VAL A 152 -2.98 -2.22 10.45
N ALA A 153 -4.07 -2.58 11.14
CA ALA A 153 -4.28 -2.20 12.54
C ALA A 153 -3.42 -3.02 13.50
N GLY A 154 -3.12 -4.27 13.16
CA GLY A 154 -2.31 -5.14 13.99
C GLY A 154 -1.90 -6.43 13.31
N ILE A 155 -0.73 -6.94 13.70
CA ILE A 155 -0.19 -8.22 13.24
C ILE A 155 0.11 -9.08 14.46
N ASN A 156 -0.49 -10.25 14.50
CA ASN A 156 -0.26 -11.26 15.52
C ASN A 156 0.50 -12.43 14.90
N LEU A 157 1.76 -12.61 15.30
CA LEU A 157 2.60 -13.71 14.84
C LEU A 157 2.69 -14.80 15.91
N ARG A 158 2.32 -16.02 15.55
CA ARG A 158 2.44 -17.23 16.38
C ARG A 158 3.53 -18.12 15.80
N ILE A 159 4.52 -18.46 16.62
CA ILE A 159 5.53 -19.46 16.28
C ILE A 159 4.96 -20.83 16.65
N GLU A 160 4.69 -21.67 15.66
CA GLU A 160 4.15 -23.02 15.86
C GLU A 160 5.25 -24.05 16.08
N ASP A 161 6.37 -23.93 15.36
CA ASP A 161 7.46 -24.90 15.42
C ASP A 161 8.82 -24.27 15.04
N VAL A 162 9.91 -24.95 15.42
CA VAL A 162 11.29 -24.56 15.12
C VAL A 162 12.03 -25.78 14.57
N VAL A 163 12.42 -25.72 13.29
CA VAL A 163 13.09 -26.83 12.60
C VAL A 163 14.31 -26.33 11.84
N THR A 164 15.23 -27.22 11.50
CA THR A 164 16.34 -26.88 10.62
C THR A 164 15.87 -26.81 9.17
N ARG A 165 16.55 -26.02 8.33
CA ARG A 165 16.22 -25.91 6.90
C ARG A 165 16.28 -27.26 6.18
N GLU A 166 17.29 -28.07 6.48
CA GLU A 166 17.44 -29.42 5.91
C GLU A 166 16.28 -30.34 6.28
N GLU A 167 15.82 -30.30 7.53
CA GLU A 167 14.69 -31.10 8.01
C GLU A 167 13.37 -30.66 7.36
N TYR A 168 13.17 -29.34 7.20
CA TYR A 168 12.01 -28.78 6.53
C TYR A 168 11.95 -29.19 5.05
N GLU A 169 13.07 -29.08 4.32
CA GLU A 169 13.15 -29.48 2.91
C GLU A 169 12.95 -30.99 2.72
N ALA A 170 13.52 -31.82 3.61
CA ALA A 170 13.33 -33.26 3.58
C ALA A 170 11.87 -33.67 3.85
N SER A 171 11.18 -32.98 4.76
CA SER A 171 9.76 -33.24 5.04
C SER A 171 8.85 -32.83 3.86
N ARG A 172 9.11 -31.69 3.22
CA ARG A 172 8.39 -31.25 2.02
C ARG A 172 8.59 -32.18 0.83
N LYS A 173 9.81 -32.70 0.63
CA LYS A 173 10.13 -33.55 -0.52
C LYS A 173 9.44 -34.91 -0.43
N ARG A 174 9.45 -35.55 0.74
CA ARG A 174 8.78 -36.84 0.95
C ARG A 174 7.29 -36.78 0.60
N HIS A 175 6.60 -35.71 0.98
CA HIS A 175 5.18 -35.55 0.68
C HIS A 175 4.87 -35.26 -0.80
N ALA A 176 5.84 -34.79 -1.59
CA ALA A 176 5.63 -34.59 -3.02
C ALA A 176 5.85 -35.87 -3.85
N GLU A 177 6.48 -36.90 -3.26
CA GLU A 177 6.80 -38.17 -3.92
C GLU A 177 5.73 -39.25 -3.67
N ASP A 178 4.84 -39.06 -2.68
CA ASP A 178 3.74 -39.98 -2.33
C ASP A 178 2.42 -39.73 -3.11
N ASP A 179 2.37 -38.69 -3.95
CA ASP A 179 1.22 -38.28 -4.77
C ASP A 179 1.33 -38.67 -6.27
N GLU A 180 2.38 -39.42 -6.67
CA GLU A 180 2.59 -39.90 -8.06
C GLU A 180 2.13 -41.35 -8.29
#